data_AF-A0A818XRD3-F1
#
_entry.id   AF-A0A818XRD3-F1
#
_cell.length_a   1.000
_cell.length_b   1.000
_cell.length_c   1.000
_cell.angle_alpha   90.00
_cell.angle_beta   90.00
_cell.angle_gamma   90.00
#
_symmetry.space_group_name_H-M   'P 1'
#
loop_
_entity.id
_entity.type
_entity.pdbx_description
1 polymer ?
#
loop_
_entity_poly.entity_id
_entity_poly.type
_entity_poly.pdbx_seq_one_letter_code
_entity_poly.pdbx_strand_id
1 'polypeptide(L)'
;MPRLNKFTFSINTELLIENDIKTDITTKEDIQHSFIGKEFEQVQVGSYVYYKRLCSIIEYHIYTLPYQFEKFLHLNNSFQGGMFHNVRCLTMKDDTHNFEHQLLKVISQDFPFLKELIIKNILPQQKQHSSSLITFRHLILLNLVQAHVDYAEEFLIDKNIHLPSLLNLRIKFESLEMVTKNFTNDTTRFTCAKLKKLHIDDEFVKSKNFQNVLRIANFRLANFIGLPSRVMPHKVVTRWYRSPELLLGARKYGTAVDIWAAGLIMIELLLRVVLLLSGSDLDHLLKIFEVVGTD
;
A
#
# COMPACT_ATOMS: atom_id res chain seq x y z
N MET A 1 25.17 14.37 -36.44
CA MET A 1 24.83 13.99 -35.06
C MET A 1 23.34 13.71 -34.98
N PRO A 2 22.87 12.68 -34.24
CA PRO A 2 21.44 12.47 -34.05
C PRO A 2 20.86 13.68 -33.31
N ARG A 3 19.88 14.35 -33.91
CA ARG A 3 19.17 15.45 -33.25
C ARG A 3 18.33 14.86 -32.12
N LEU A 4 18.54 15.33 -30.89
CA LEU A 4 17.68 14.98 -29.76
C LEU A 4 16.31 15.66 -29.98
N ASN A 5 15.34 14.91 -30.49
CA ASN A 5 14.01 15.47 -30.77
C ASN A 5 13.07 15.38 -29.57
N LYS A 6 13.50 14.74 -28.46
CA LYS A 6 12.67 14.39 -27.30
C LYS A 6 13.51 14.27 -26.04
N PHE A 7 12.97 14.73 -24.90
CA PHE A 7 13.62 14.53 -23.61
C PHE A 7 12.64 14.60 -22.44
N THR A 8 13.05 14.00 -21.33
CA THR A 8 12.44 14.16 -20.01
C THR A 8 13.57 14.04 -19.00
N PHE A 9 13.71 15.04 -18.13
CA PHE A 9 14.71 15.01 -17.07
C PHE A 9 14.17 15.67 -15.80
N SER A 10 14.66 15.18 -14.66
CA SER A 10 14.42 15.79 -13.36
C SER A 10 15.71 16.45 -12.89
N ILE A 11 15.64 17.73 -12.58
CA ILE A 11 16.74 18.49 -11.97
C ILE A 11 16.39 18.66 -10.49
N ASN A 12 17.32 18.32 -9.61
CA ASN A 12 17.19 18.55 -8.18
C ASN A 12 18.25 19.56 -7.75
N THR A 13 17.82 20.68 -7.17
CA THR A 13 18.70 21.78 -6.77
C THR A 13 18.48 22.10 -5.29
N GLU A 14 19.57 22.10 -4.52
CA GLU A 14 19.57 22.60 -3.14
C GLU A 14 19.76 24.12 -3.14
N LEU A 15 18.85 24.84 -2.49
CA LEU A 15 19.00 26.26 -2.22
C LEU A 15 19.62 26.46 -0.83
N LEU A 16 20.76 27.16 -0.79
CA LEU A 16 21.26 27.78 0.43
C LEU A 16 20.47 29.08 0.63
N ILE A 17 19.35 29.02 1.36
CA ILE A 17 18.53 30.19 1.65
C ILE A 17 19.16 30.94 2.83
N GLU A 18 20.11 31.83 2.53
CA GLU A 18 20.49 32.88 3.47
C GLU A 18 19.38 33.96 3.44
N ASN A 19 18.46 33.88 4.40
CA ASN A 19 17.48 34.91 4.76
C ASN A 19 16.58 35.45 3.62
N ASP A 20 15.36 34.93 3.57
CA ASP A 20 14.14 35.67 3.20
C ASP A 20 14.09 36.40 1.84
N ILE A 21 14.47 35.70 0.76
CA ILE A 21 14.20 36.19 -0.60
C ILE A 21 13.34 35.18 -1.37
N LYS A 22 12.07 35.57 -1.55
CA LYS A 22 11.04 34.91 -2.36
C LYS A 22 11.29 35.00 -3.88
N THR A 23 12.37 35.65 -4.35
CA THR A 23 12.36 36.24 -5.70
C THR A 23 12.98 35.43 -6.82
N ASP A 24 13.82 34.40 -6.57
CA ASP A 24 14.59 33.77 -7.66
C ASP A 24 14.27 32.27 -7.84
N ILE A 25 13.01 31.87 -7.63
CA ILE A 25 12.58 30.51 -8.02
C ILE A 25 12.32 30.53 -9.53
N THR A 26 13.07 29.72 -10.28
CA THR A 26 12.95 29.62 -11.74
C THR A 26 11.53 29.22 -12.12
N THR A 27 10.86 30.10 -12.87
CA THR A 27 9.47 29.89 -13.31
C THR A 27 9.41 28.96 -14.52
N LYS A 28 8.18 28.55 -14.88
CA LYS A 28 7.95 27.78 -16.12
C LYS A 28 8.40 28.59 -17.34
N GLU A 29 8.13 29.88 -17.33
CA GLU A 29 8.50 30.82 -18.39
C GLU A 29 10.02 30.92 -18.50
N ASP A 30 10.75 31.03 -17.38
CA ASP A 30 12.22 31.06 -17.37
C ASP A 30 12.82 29.77 -17.96
N ILE A 31 12.24 28.62 -17.61
CA ILE A 31 12.64 27.33 -18.19
C ILE A 31 12.39 27.32 -19.69
N GLN A 32 11.20 27.74 -20.14
CA GLN A 32 10.88 27.80 -21.57
C GLN A 32 11.81 28.74 -22.33
N HIS A 33 12.10 29.93 -21.78
CA HIS A 33 13.03 30.89 -22.35
C HIS A 33 14.45 30.33 -22.52
N SER A 34 14.89 29.42 -21.62
CA SER A 34 16.22 28.79 -21.73
C SER A 34 16.41 27.92 -23.00
N PHE A 35 15.31 27.54 -23.67
CA PHE A 35 15.33 26.75 -24.90
C PHE A 35 15.15 27.58 -26.19
N ILE A 36 14.87 28.89 -26.10
CA ILE A 36 14.69 29.77 -27.27
C ILE A 36 16.04 30.01 -27.97
N GLY A 37 16.06 30.00 -29.30
CA GLY A 37 17.29 30.17 -30.10
C GLY A 37 18.31 29.03 -30.00
N LYS A 38 17.92 27.87 -29.45
CA LYS A 38 18.72 26.63 -29.40
C LYS A 38 18.21 25.62 -30.43
N GLU A 39 18.94 24.53 -30.62
CA GLU A 39 18.54 23.42 -31.52
C GLU A 39 17.17 22.80 -31.19
N PHE A 40 16.59 23.14 -30.04
CA PHE A 40 15.31 22.65 -29.53
C PHE A 40 14.15 23.64 -29.67
N GLU A 41 14.33 24.78 -30.34
CA GLU A 41 13.30 25.84 -30.47
C GLU A 41 11.99 25.36 -31.11
N GLN A 42 12.05 24.32 -31.93
CA GLN A 42 10.88 23.69 -32.57
C GLN A 42 10.09 22.76 -31.62
N VAL A 43 10.61 22.49 -30.42
CA VAL A 43 10.02 21.55 -29.46
C VAL A 43 9.32 22.33 -28.35
N GLN A 44 8.02 22.07 -28.14
CA GLN A 44 7.31 22.65 -27.00
C GLN A 44 7.77 21.99 -25.69
N VAL A 45 8.24 22.81 -24.75
CA VAL A 45 8.73 22.38 -23.44
C VAL A 45 7.73 22.73 -22.35
N GLY A 46 7.45 21.77 -21.46
CA GLY A 46 6.71 21.97 -20.23
C GLY A 46 7.58 21.69 -19.01
N SER A 47 7.19 22.24 -17.87
CA SER A 47 7.85 22.00 -16.59
C SER A 47 6.88 21.98 -15.42
N TYR A 48 7.20 21.19 -14.41
CA TYR A 48 6.61 21.24 -13.07
C TYR A 48 7.69 21.55 -12.05
N VAL A 49 7.36 22.39 -11.07
CA VAL A 49 8.27 22.81 -10.00
C VAL A 49 7.72 22.36 -8.67
N TYR A 50 8.50 21.57 -7.94
CA TYR A 50 8.19 21.12 -6.60
C TYR A 50 9.19 21.73 -5.61
N TYR A 51 8.69 22.45 -4.61
CA TYR A 51 9.52 23.04 -3.57
C TYR A 51 9.34 22.33 -2.23
N LYS A 52 10.43 21.79 -1.71
CA LYS A 52 10.50 21.15 -0.39
C LYS A 52 11.09 22.13 0.63
N ARG A 53 10.21 22.91 1.28
CA ARG A 53 10.58 23.95 2.26
C ARG A 53 11.48 23.46 3.40
N LEU A 54 11.24 22.24 3.91
CA LEU A 54 11.98 21.69 5.05
C LEU A 54 13.48 21.43 4.76
N CYS A 55 13.84 21.24 3.50
CA CYS A 55 15.22 20.96 3.10
C CYS A 55 15.76 22.02 2.14
N SER A 56 15.01 23.10 1.89
CA SER A 56 15.32 24.12 0.88
C SER A 56 15.66 23.52 -0.50
N ILE A 57 14.99 22.43 -0.88
CA ILE A 57 15.21 21.74 -2.15
C ILE A 57 14.14 22.17 -3.15
N ILE A 58 14.54 22.53 -4.38
CA ILE A 58 13.64 22.64 -5.52
C ILE A 58 13.92 21.52 -6.50
N GLU A 59 12.87 20.80 -6.87
CA GLU A 59 12.90 19.80 -7.93
C GLU A 59 12.12 20.33 -9.15
N TYR A 60 12.79 20.33 -10.30
CA TYR A 60 12.23 20.70 -11.58
C TYR A 60 12.05 19.45 -12.42
N HIS A 61 10.82 19.18 -12.84
CA HIS A 61 10.51 18.12 -13.80
C HIS A 61 10.25 18.74 -15.16
N ILE A 62 11.13 18.53 -16.13
CA ILE A 62 11.10 19.19 -17.44
C ILE A 62 10.93 18.14 -18.54
N TYR A 63 10.03 18.42 -19.49
CA TYR A 63 9.65 17.46 -20.53
C TYR A 63 9.23 18.15 -21.83
N THR A 64 9.35 17.41 -22.93
CA THR A 64 8.86 17.82 -24.25
C THR A 64 7.42 17.37 -24.48
N LEU A 65 6.59 18.19 -25.11
CA LEU A 65 5.23 17.83 -25.53
C LEU A 65 5.22 17.06 -26.86
N PRO A 66 4.22 16.17 -27.08
CA PRO A 66 3.17 15.77 -26.14
C PRO A 66 3.72 14.90 -24.98
N TYR A 67 2.99 14.81 -23.86
CA TYR A 67 3.39 14.08 -22.63
C TYR A 67 3.73 12.60 -22.91
N GLN A 68 5.00 12.30 -23.19
CA GLN A 68 5.47 10.96 -23.57
C GLN A 68 6.11 10.16 -22.44
N PHE A 69 6.24 10.74 -21.25
CA PHE A 69 6.82 10.06 -20.10
C PHE A 69 5.82 9.12 -19.42
N GLU A 70 6.34 8.05 -18.82
CA GLU A 70 5.52 7.03 -18.15
C GLU A 70 5.37 7.26 -16.64
N LYS A 71 6.25 8.07 -16.04
CA LYS A 71 6.28 8.31 -14.60
C LYS A 71 6.21 9.80 -14.31
N PHE A 72 5.20 10.21 -13.54
CA PHE A 72 5.10 11.56 -13.00
C PHE A 72 5.43 11.49 -11.51
N LEU A 73 6.54 12.13 -11.13
CA LEU A 73 6.97 12.19 -9.74
C LEU A 73 6.62 13.57 -9.15
N HIS A 74 6.28 13.61 -7.87
CA HIS A 74 6.12 14.83 -7.08
C HIS A 74 5.03 15.80 -7.58
N LEU A 75 3.85 15.27 -7.93
CA LEU A 75 2.67 16.10 -8.17
C LEU A 75 2.15 16.69 -6.84
N ASN A 76 1.95 18.00 -6.79
CA ASN A 76 1.44 18.74 -5.63
C ASN A 76 0.14 19.51 -5.98
N ASN A 77 -0.35 20.33 -5.05
CA ASN A 77 -1.56 21.13 -5.28
C ASN A 77 -1.45 22.22 -6.37
N SER A 78 -0.26 22.54 -6.88
CA SER A 78 -0.14 23.51 -7.98
C SER A 78 -0.41 22.88 -9.36
N PHE A 79 -0.81 21.61 -9.40
CA PHE A 79 -1.15 20.92 -10.63
C PHE A 79 -2.34 21.57 -11.35
N GLN A 80 -2.09 22.11 -12.54
CA GLN A 80 -3.07 22.84 -13.35
C GLN A 80 -3.90 21.95 -14.29
N GLY A 81 -3.68 20.65 -14.25
CA GLY A 81 -4.34 19.69 -15.12
C GLY A 81 -3.64 19.43 -16.46
N GLY A 82 -4.13 18.44 -17.20
CA GLY A 82 -3.64 18.06 -18.54
C GLY A 82 -3.95 16.61 -18.91
N MET A 83 -3.72 16.20 -20.16
CA MET A 83 -4.02 14.84 -20.62
C MET A 83 -2.78 13.95 -20.74
N PHE A 84 -2.49 13.17 -19.69
CA PHE A 84 -1.29 12.35 -19.54
C PHE A 84 -1.51 10.88 -19.95
N HIS A 85 -1.77 10.64 -21.23
CA HIS A 85 -2.12 9.31 -21.77
C HIS A 85 -1.01 8.24 -21.61
N ASN A 86 0.26 8.64 -21.48
CA ASN A 86 1.38 7.70 -21.36
C ASN A 86 1.80 7.43 -19.92
N VAL A 87 1.37 8.25 -18.96
CA VAL A 87 1.72 8.07 -17.56
C VAL A 87 1.02 6.83 -17.00
N ARG A 88 1.80 5.97 -16.34
CA ARG A 88 1.36 4.73 -15.68
C ARG A 88 1.61 4.76 -14.18
N CYS A 89 2.58 5.56 -13.72
CA CYS A 89 2.92 5.70 -12.31
C CYS A 89 2.89 7.18 -11.93
N LEU A 90 2.14 7.51 -10.88
CA LEU A 90 2.00 8.85 -10.34
C LEU A 90 2.37 8.84 -8.87
N THR A 91 3.26 9.75 -8.48
CA THR A 91 3.53 10.07 -7.07
C THR A 91 3.00 11.45 -6.76
N MET A 92 1.98 11.52 -5.92
CA MET A 92 1.53 12.75 -5.28
C MET A 92 2.37 12.99 -4.03
N LYS A 93 2.96 14.19 -3.91
CA LYS A 93 3.72 14.56 -2.73
C LYS A 93 3.57 16.05 -2.44
N ASP A 94 3.15 16.37 -1.22
CA ASP A 94 3.18 17.72 -0.68
C ASP A 94 3.48 17.61 0.81
N ASP A 95 4.59 18.25 1.22
CA ASP A 95 5.06 18.23 2.61
C ASP A 95 4.54 19.46 3.39
N THR A 96 3.84 20.37 2.71
CA THR A 96 3.47 21.70 3.22
C THR A 96 1.97 21.95 3.23
N HIS A 97 1.24 21.42 2.25
CA HIS A 97 -0.20 21.61 2.11
C HIS A 97 -0.91 20.26 2.08
N ASN A 98 -2.12 20.23 2.60
CA ASN A 98 -3.02 19.10 2.48
C ASN A 98 -3.55 18.99 1.05
N PHE A 99 -3.77 17.77 0.56
CA PHE A 99 -4.46 17.60 -0.71
C PHE A 99 -5.95 17.84 -0.57
N GLU A 100 -6.53 18.50 -1.58
CA GLU A 100 -7.96 18.65 -1.71
C GLU A 100 -8.60 17.37 -2.29
N HIS A 101 -9.81 17.03 -1.85
CA HIS A 101 -10.59 15.92 -2.44
C HIS A 101 -10.74 16.06 -3.97
N GLN A 102 -10.95 17.28 -4.44
CA GLN A 102 -11.13 17.58 -5.87
C GLN A 102 -9.89 17.21 -6.71
N LEU A 103 -8.69 17.21 -6.11
CA LEU A 103 -7.47 16.83 -6.81
C LEU A 103 -7.50 15.37 -7.27
N LEU A 104 -8.09 14.46 -6.49
CA LEU A 104 -8.23 13.05 -6.90
C LEU A 104 -9.15 12.90 -8.11
N LYS A 105 -10.20 13.74 -8.20
CA LYS A 105 -11.08 13.77 -9.36
C LYS A 105 -10.32 14.21 -10.61
N VAL A 106 -9.55 15.30 -10.51
CA VAL A 106 -8.68 15.77 -11.59
C VAL A 106 -7.70 14.66 -12.00
N ILE A 107 -7.04 14.01 -11.04
CA ILE A 107 -6.10 12.92 -11.32
C ILE A 107 -6.78 11.75 -12.03
N SER A 108 -7.99 11.37 -11.63
CA SER A 108 -8.70 10.27 -12.27
C SER A 108 -9.06 10.56 -13.75
N GLN A 109 -9.19 11.83 -14.12
CA GLN A 109 -9.52 12.29 -15.47
C GLN A 109 -8.25 12.49 -16.33
N ASP A 110 -7.24 13.12 -15.75
CA ASP A 110 -6.03 13.54 -16.42
C ASP A 110 -5.03 12.40 -16.65
N PHE A 111 -5.13 11.34 -15.84
CA PHE A 111 -4.31 10.13 -15.92
C PHE A 111 -5.16 8.88 -16.23
N PRO A 112 -5.80 8.80 -17.42
CA PRO A 112 -6.83 7.81 -17.69
C PRO A 112 -6.35 6.35 -17.64
N PHE A 113 -5.06 6.10 -17.82
CA PHE A 113 -4.44 4.77 -17.85
C PHE A 113 -3.49 4.51 -16.67
N LEU A 114 -3.67 5.25 -15.57
CA LEU A 114 -2.85 5.12 -14.37
C LEU A 114 -2.92 3.70 -13.79
N LYS A 115 -1.75 3.09 -13.55
CA LYS A 115 -1.62 1.75 -12.97
C LYS A 115 -1.13 1.77 -11.53
N GLU A 116 -0.34 2.78 -11.17
CA GLU A 116 0.25 2.92 -9.83
C GLU A 116 0.05 4.34 -9.31
N LEU A 117 -0.51 4.45 -8.11
CA LEU A 117 -0.69 5.71 -7.40
C LEU A 117 0.00 5.62 -6.05
N ILE A 118 0.90 6.56 -5.80
CA ILE A 118 1.63 6.70 -4.55
C ILE A 118 1.26 8.06 -3.95
N ILE A 119 0.72 8.07 -2.74
CA ILE A 119 0.38 9.30 -2.02
C ILE A 119 1.35 9.44 -0.85
N LYS A 120 2.04 10.58 -0.82
CA LYS A 120 3.00 10.97 0.20
C LYS A 120 2.60 12.31 0.77
N ASN A 121 1.66 12.31 1.69
CA ASN A 121 1.20 13.51 2.37
C ASN A 121 0.75 13.12 3.77
N ILE A 122 1.50 13.55 4.78
CA ILE A 122 1.22 13.24 6.19
C ILE A 122 0.16 14.16 6.80
N LEU A 123 -0.23 15.23 6.09
CA LEU A 123 -1.24 16.17 6.54
C LEU A 123 -2.65 15.61 6.27
N PRO A 124 -3.62 15.89 7.16
CA PRO A 124 -5.00 15.45 6.99
C PRO A 124 -5.59 16.04 5.72
N GLN A 125 -6.38 15.23 5.03
CA GLN A 125 -6.98 15.64 3.77
C GLN A 125 -8.09 16.67 4.02
N GLN A 126 -8.20 17.67 3.15
CA GLN A 126 -9.33 18.58 3.17
C GLN A 126 -10.56 17.89 2.55
N LYS A 127 -11.33 17.21 3.41
CA LYS A 127 -12.58 16.53 3.03
C LYS A 127 -13.61 17.55 2.57
N GLN A 128 -14.20 17.32 1.40
CA GLN A 128 -15.38 18.04 0.92
C GLN A 128 -16.51 17.04 0.68
N HIS A 129 -17.76 17.44 0.94
CA HIS A 129 -18.94 16.65 0.59
C HIS A 129 -19.18 16.71 -0.93
N SER A 130 -18.29 16.08 -1.69
CA SER A 130 -18.44 15.92 -3.13
C SER A 130 -19.17 14.60 -3.38
N SER A 131 -20.32 14.67 -4.03
CA SER A 131 -21.10 13.53 -4.51
C SER A 131 -20.59 12.99 -5.86
N SER A 132 -19.42 13.44 -6.31
CA SER A 132 -18.87 13.05 -7.61
C SER A 132 -18.29 11.64 -7.54
N LEU A 133 -18.76 10.74 -8.40
CA LEU A 133 -18.14 9.42 -8.57
C LEU A 133 -16.74 9.59 -9.19
N ILE A 134 -15.71 9.09 -8.49
CA ILE A 134 -14.32 9.04 -8.94
C ILE A 134 -13.99 7.58 -9.25
N THR A 135 -13.48 7.29 -10.45
CA THR A 135 -13.17 5.91 -10.86
C THR A 135 -11.75 5.79 -11.40
N PHE A 136 -10.94 4.97 -10.74
CA PHE A 136 -9.60 4.62 -11.20
C PHE A 136 -9.63 3.28 -11.92
N ARG A 137 -9.99 3.29 -13.22
CA ARG A 137 -10.29 2.08 -14.00
C ARG A 137 -9.13 1.09 -14.07
N HIS A 138 -7.91 1.59 -14.20
CA HIS A 138 -6.70 0.79 -14.46
C HIS A 138 -5.74 0.73 -13.28
N LEU A 139 -6.10 1.29 -12.12
CA LEU A 139 -5.22 1.33 -10.97
C LEU A 139 -5.08 -0.07 -10.36
N ILE A 140 -3.86 -0.60 -10.39
CA ILE A 140 -3.49 -1.93 -9.92
C ILE A 140 -2.84 -1.85 -8.53
N LEU A 141 -2.04 -0.80 -8.30
CA LEU A 141 -1.30 -0.59 -7.06
C LEU A 141 -1.64 0.77 -6.45
N LEU A 142 -2.06 0.75 -5.19
CA LEU A 142 -2.23 1.93 -4.36
C LEU A 142 -1.24 1.88 -3.18
N ASN A 143 -0.44 2.94 -3.01
CA ASN A 143 0.52 3.05 -1.92
C ASN A 143 0.23 4.27 -1.05
N LEU A 144 -0.16 4.01 0.19
CA LEU A 144 -0.53 4.98 1.22
C LEU A 144 0.39 4.90 2.45
N VAL A 145 1.56 4.26 2.34
CA VAL A 145 2.48 4.09 3.48
C VAL A 145 2.91 5.43 4.06
N GLN A 146 3.10 6.47 3.25
CA GLN A 146 3.51 7.80 3.70
C GLN A 146 2.35 8.81 3.65
N ALA A 147 1.11 8.32 3.70
CA ALA A 147 -0.10 9.14 3.67
C ALA A 147 -0.77 9.20 5.05
N HIS A 148 -1.43 10.31 5.34
CA HIS A 148 -2.36 10.42 6.46
C HIS A 148 -3.51 9.41 6.33
N VAL A 149 -4.13 9.05 7.44
CA VAL A 149 -5.20 8.03 7.45
C VAL A 149 -6.45 8.46 6.67
N ASP A 150 -6.70 9.76 6.53
CA ASP A 150 -7.85 10.27 5.75
C ASP A 150 -7.84 9.77 4.29
N TYR A 151 -6.67 9.68 3.67
CA TYR A 151 -6.56 9.14 2.31
C TYR A 151 -6.95 7.66 2.28
N ALA A 152 -6.61 6.88 3.30
CA ALA A 152 -7.03 5.49 3.39
C ALA A 152 -8.54 5.35 3.62
N GLU A 153 -9.14 6.22 4.45
CA GLU A 153 -10.60 6.27 4.60
C GLU A 153 -11.29 6.56 3.28
N GLU A 154 -10.79 7.56 2.55
CA GLU A 154 -11.34 7.96 1.28
C GLU A 154 -11.25 6.83 0.24
N PHE A 155 -10.09 6.19 0.06
CA PHE A 155 -9.96 5.12 -0.94
C PHE A 155 -10.64 3.79 -0.56
N LEU A 156 -10.80 3.48 0.73
CA LEU A 156 -11.25 2.15 1.18
C LEU A 156 -12.69 2.15 1.75
N ILE A 157 -13.20 3.28 2.23
CA ILE A 157 -14.55 3.41 2.82
C ILE A 157 -15.49 4.19 1.89
N ASP A 158 -15.01 5.26 1.24
CA ASP A 158 -15.90 6.11 0.43
C ASP A 158 -16.48 5.33 -0.75
N LYS A 159 -17.81 5.28 -0.82
CA LYS A 159 -18.55 4.59 -1.88
C LYS A 159 -18.46 5.31 -3.22
N ASN A 160 -18.06 6.58 -3.22
CA ASN A 160 -17.86 7.38 -4.42
C ASN A 160 -16.54 7.08 -5.12
N ILE A 161 -15.62 6.32 -4.52
CA ILE A 161 -14.36 5.93 -5.14
C ILE A 161 -14.41 4.47 -5.57
N HIS A 162 -14.27 4.25 -6.88
CA HIS A 162 -14.33 2.93 -7.47
C HIS A 162 -12.97 2.48 -7.99
N LEU A 163 -12.47 1.35 -7.45
CA LEU A 163 -11.14 0.79 -7.72
C LEU A 163 -11.26 -0.64 -8.29
N PRO A 164 -11.82 -0.82 -9.51
CA PRO A 164 -12.19 -2.14 -10.04
C PRO A 164 -10.99 -3.07 -10.27
N SER A 165 -9.82 -2.50 -10.55
CA SER A 165 -8.60 -3.23 -10.93
C SER A 165 -7.56 -3.31 -9.80
N LEU A 166 -7.89 -2.85 -8.60
CA LEU A 166 -6.94 -2.80 -7.49
C LEU A 166 -6.60 -4.22 -7.02
N LEU A 167 -5.32 -4.58 -7.12
CA LEU A 167 -4.82 -5.90 -6.70
C LEU A 167 -3.76 -5.80 -5.60
N ASN A 168 -3.07 -4.66 -5.51
CA ASN A 168 -1.96 -4.45 -4.60
C ASN A 168 -2.20 -3.21 -3.75
N LEU A 169 -2.26 -3.37 -2.42
CA LEU A 169 -2.36 -2.26 -1.48
C LEU A 169 -1.11 -2.22 -0.61
N ARG A 170 -0.51 -1.03 -0.47
CA ARG A 170 0.51 -0.76 0.55
C ARG A 170 -0.01 0.29 1.52
N ILE A 171 0.02 0.02 2.81
CA ILE A 171 -0.58 0.89 3.84
C ILE A 171 0.09 0.66 5.20
N LYS A 172 0.09 1.66 6.08
CA LYS A 172 0.49 1.48 7.48
C LYS A 172 -0.50 0.59 8.22
N PHE A 173 -0.02 -0.22 9.16
CA PHE A 173 -0.89 -1.09 9.96
C PHE A 173 -1.97 -0.29 10.71
N GLU A 174 -1.57 0.78 11.41
CA GLU A 174 -2.48 1.62 12.22
C GLU A 174 -3.61 2.23 11.38
N SER A 175 -3.28 2.74 10.19
CA SER A 175 -4.27 3.29 9.25
C SER A 175 -5.25 2.21 8.78
N LEU A 176 -4.75 1.00 8.46
CA LEU A 176 -5.61 -0.11 8.04
C LEU A 176 -6.53 -0.57 9.18
N GLU A 177 -6.01 -0.70 10.40
CA GLU A 177 -6.79 -1.09 11.58
C GLU A 177 -7.91 -0.08 11.85
N MET A 178 -7.62 1.22 11.77
CA MET A 178 -8.61 2.29 11.99
C MET A 178 -9.72 2.27 10.94
N VAL A 179 -9.35 2.21 9.66
CA VAL A 179 -10.27 2.25 8.51
C VAL A 179 -11.17 1.01 8.47
N THR A 180 -10.61 -0.16 8.80
CA THR A 180 -11.35 -1.42 8.83
C THR A 180 -12.12 -1.64 10.13
N LYS A 181 -12.00 -0.76 11.13
CA LYS A 181 -12.49 -0.95 12.50
C LYS A 181 -12.07 -2.31 13.05
N ASN A 182 -10.76 -2.59 13.03
CA ASN A 182 -10.19 -3.88 13.38
C ASN A 182 -10.81 -5.04 12.56
N PHE A 183 -10.86 -4.87 11.24
CA PHE A 183 -11.37 -5.85 10.27
C PHE A 183 -12.85 -6.24 10.41
N THR A 184 -13.66 -5.41 11.08
CA THR A 184 -15.12 -5.64 11.23
C THR A 184 -15.97 -4.86 10.21
N ASN A 185 -15.40 -3.89 9.51
CA ASN A 185 -16.15 -3.04 8.57
C ASN A 185 -16.39 -3.73 7.21
N ASP A 186 -17.64 -4.12 6.97
CA ASP A 186 -18.06 -4.79 5.73
C ASP A 186 -17.77 -3.99 4.45
N THR A 187 -17.82 -2.65 4.49
CA THR A 187 -17.56 -1.81 3.31
C THR A 187 -16.12 -2.00 2.84
N THR A 188 -15.17 -1.92 3.77
CA THR A 188 -13.74 -2.13 3.48
C THR A 188 -13.44 -3.56 3.06
N ARG A 189 -14.22 -4.53 3.57
CA ARG A 189 -14.07 -5.94 3.23
C ARG A 189 -14.30 -6.18 1.74
N PHE A 190 -15.29 -5.54 1.11
CA PHE A 190 -15.53 -5.68 -0.33
C PHE A 190 -14.37 -5.15 -1.17
N THR A 191 -13.83 -3.99 -0.81
CA THR A 191 -12.67 -3.39 -1.50
C THR A 191 -11.42 -4.26 -1.33
N CYS A 192 -11.17 -4.74 -0.11
CA CYS A 192 -9.99 -5.54 0.21
C CYS A 192 -10.09 -7.01 -0.27
N ALA A 193 -11.29 -7.56 -0.48
CA ALA A 193 -11.49 -8.95 -0.89
C ALA A 193 -10.87 -9.29 -2.27
N LYS A 194 -10.68 -8.28 -3.13
CA LYS A 194 -10.08 -8.44 -4.46
C LYS A 194 -8.55 -8.36 -4.46
N LEU A 195 -7.94 -7.96 -3.34
CA LEU A 195 -6.50 -7.79 -3.24
C LEU A 195 -5.79 -9.15 -3.36
N LYS A 196 -4.76 -9.20 -4.21
CA LYS A 196 -3.82 -10.32 -4.31
C LYS A 196 -2.63 -10.15 -3.39
N LYS A 197 -2.21 -8.91 -3.14
CA LYS A 197 -1.08 -8.58 -2.26
C LYS A 197 -1.46 -7.40 -1.36
N LEU A 198 -1.28 -7.60 -0.06
CA LEU A 198 -1.36 -6.56 0.95
C LEU A 198 0.03 -6.42 1.58
N HIS A 199 0.66 -5.27 1.40
CA HIS A 199 1.93 -4.93 2.05
C HIS A 199 1.63 -3.99 3.21
N ILE A 200 1.82 -4.49 4.42
CA ILE A 200 1.69 -3.70 5.63
C ILE A 200 3.08 -3.20 5.96
N ASP A 201 3.23 -1.87 5.98
CA ASP A 201 4.47 -1.25 6.46
C ASP A 201 4.29 -0.92 7.94
N ASP A 202 5.16 -1.49 8.75
CA ASP A 202 5.34 -1.10 10.14
C ASP A 202 6.65 -0.32 10.18
N GLU A 203 6.57 1.02 10.19
CA GLU A 203 7.69 1.82 10.66
C GLU A 203 7.90 1.45 12.12
N PHE A 204 8.82 0.50 12.36
CA PHE A 204 9.27 0.03 13.67
C PHE A 204 8.28 0.34 14.78
N VAL A 205 7.31 -0.54 14.97
CA VAL A 205 6.53 -0.56 16.20
C VAL A 205 7.52 -0.86 17.34
N LYS A 206 8.17 0.17 17.88
CA LYS A 206 8.51 0.21 19.30
C LYS A 206 7.16 0.27 19.99
N SER A 207 6.56 -0.91 20.13
CA SER A 207 5.35 -1.08 20.90
C SER A 207 5.72 -0.64 22.32
N LYS A 208 5.40 0.60 22.67
CA LYS A 208 5.38 0.99 24.08
C LYS A 208 4.33 0.17 24.84
N ASN A 209 3.43 -0.50 24.13
CA ASN A 209 2.33 -1.29 24.66
C ASN A 209 2.20 -2.64 23.93
N PHE A 210 3.08 -3.61 24.19
CA PHE A 210 2.60 -5.00 24.22
C PHE A 210 1.73 -5.17 25.48
N GLN A 211 0.66 -4.38 25.57
CA GLN A 211 -0.36 -4.51 26.62
C GLN A 211 -1.29 -5.65 26.22
N ASN A 212 -0.81 -6.89 26.34
CA ASN A 212 -1.64 -8.09 26.36
C ASN A 212 -2.47 -8.40 25.09
N VAL A 213 -2.11 -7.90 23.91
CA VAL A 213 -2.85 -8.22 22.68
C VAL A 213 -2.10 -9.28 21.86
N LEU A 214 -2.70 -10.47 21.76
CA LEU A 214 -2.27 -11.56 20.87
C LEU A 214 -2.99 -11.42 19.51
N ARG A 215 -2.25 -11.40 18.41
CA ARG A 215 -2.80 -11.35 17.05
C ARG A 215 -2.39 -12.60 16.26
N ILE A 216 -3.33 -13.18 15.52
CA ILE A 216 -3.09 -14.33 14.65
C ILE A 216 -2.48 -13.84 13.33
N ALA A 217 -1.43 -14.53 12.86
CA ALA A 217 -0.76 -14.22 11.61
C ALA A 217 -0.67 -15.48 10.70
N ASN A 218 -0.32 -15.26 9.43
CA ASN A 218 -0.05 -16.31 8.42
C ASN A 218 -1.27 -17.15 7.96
N PHE A 219 -2.24 -16.49 7.29
CA PHE A 219 -3.42 -17.13 6.70
C PHE A 219 -3.17 -17.89 5.39
N ARG A 220 -1.91 -18.11 4.98
CA ARG A 220 -1.57 -18.74 3.68
C ARG A 220 -2.12 -20.17 3.54
N LEU A 221 -2.38 -20.84 4.66
CA LEU A 221 -2.91 -22.20 4.72
C LEU A 221 -4.38 -22.28 5.19
N ALA A 222 -5.04 -21.13 5.35
CA ALA A 222 -6.44 -21.08 5.77
C ALA A 222 -7.35 -21.69 4.70
N ASN A 223 -8.28 -22.57 5.12
CA ASN A 223 -9.22 -23.24 4.23
C ASN A 223 -10.66 -22.83 4.55
N PHE A 224 -11.51 -22.77 3.50
CA PHE A 224 -12.94 -22.52 3.65
C PHE A 224 -13.68 -23.79 4.08
N ILE A 225 -14.43 -23.70 5.17
CA ILE A 225 -15.32 -24.75 5.68
C ILE A 225 -16.70 -24.54 5.04
N GLY A 226 -17.24 -25.54 4.32
CA GLY A 226 -18.59 -25.45 3.73
C GLY A 226 -18.82 -26.19 2.40
N LEU A 227 -17.78 -26.78 1.79
CA LEU A 227 -17.95 -27.60 0.58
C LEU A 227 -17.99 -29.10 0.96
N PRO A 228 -19.11 -29.81 0.73
CA PRO A 228 -19.34 -31.16 1.26
C PRO A 228 -18.41 -32.27 0.69
N SER A 229 -17.52 -31.94 -0.24
CA SER A 229 -16.65 -32.91 -0.93
C SER A 229 -15.16 -32.53 -0.98
N ARG A 230 -14.73 -31.46 -0.29
CA ARG A 230 -13.33 -31.02 -0.38
C ARG A 230 -12.42 -31.88 0.50
N VAL A 231 -11.51 -32.60 -0.14
CA VAL A 231 -10.42 -33.33 0.52
C VAL A 231 -9.36 -32.32 0.96
N MET A 232 -9.11 -32.21 2.26
CA MET A 232 -8.12 -31.27 2.81
C MET A 232 -6.76 -31.97 3.03
N PRO A 233 -5.63 -31.28 2.80
CA PRO A 233 -4.32 -31.84 3.08
C PRO A 233 -4.10 -31.99 4.59
N HIS A 234 -3.60 -33.13 5.06
CA HIS A 234 -3.34 -33.38 6.48
C HIS A 234 -2.06 -32.69 7.00
N LYS A 235 -1.20 -32.16 6.10
CA LYS A 235 0.06 -31.45 6.43
C LYS A 235 -0.13 -29.93 6.43
N VAL A 236 -1.10 -29.43 7.19
CA VAL A 236 -1.48 -27.99 7.21
C VAL A 236 -0.82 -27.16 8.32
N VAL A 237 -0.12 -27.80 9.26
CA VAL A 237 0.55 -27.15 10.39
C VAL A 237 1.96 -27.72 10.57
N THR A 238 2.87 -26.96 11.18
CA THR A 238 4.15 -27.47 11.71
C THR A 238 3.87 -28.70 12.57
N ARG A 239 4.66 -29.77 12.39
CA ARG A 239 4.39 -31.11 12.96
C ARG A 239 4.00 -31.07 14.44
N TRP A 240 4.65 -30.23 15.24
CA TRP A 240 4.51 -30.18 16.70
C TRP A 240 3.16 -29.65 17.21
N TYR A 241 2.35 -29.04 16.35
CA TYR A 241 1.04 -28.48 16.72
C TYR A 241 -0.13 -29.21 16.03
N ARG A 242 0.12 -30.38 15.43
CA ARG A 242 -0.92 -31.15 14.75
C ARG A 242 -1.76 -31.95 15.74
N SER A 243 -3.05 -32.02 15.47
CA SER A 243 -3.97 -32.87 16.21
C SER A 243 -3.80 -34.37 15.87
N PRO A 244 -4.22 -35.29 16.75
CA PRO A 244 -4.08 -36.73 16.54
C PRO A 244 -4.67 -37.20 15.21
N GLU A 245 -5.83 -36.68 14.84
CA GLU A 245 -6.50 -37.01 13.58
C GLU A 245 -5.69 -36.54 12.36
N LEU A 246 -5.00 -35.40 12.43
CA LEU A 246 -4.10 -34.95 11.37
C LEU A 246 -2.85 -35.82 11.26
N LEU A 247 -2.32 -36.31 12.39
CA LEU A 247 -1.19 -37.26 12.43
C LEU A 247 -1.58 -38.62 11.84
N LEU A 248 -2.82 -39.05 12.05
CA LEU A 248 -3.40 -40.26 11.46
C LEU A 248 -3.84 -40.08 9.99
N GLY A 249 -3.61 -38.90 9.42
CA GLY A 249 -3.85 -38.63 7.99
C GLY A 249 -5.29 -38.27 7.64
N ALA A 250 -6.09 -37.80 8.61
CA ALA A 250 -7.45 -37.35 8.37
C ALA A 250 -7.50 -36.27 7.29
N ARG A 251 -8.39 -36.47 6.30
CA ARG A 251 -8.61 -35.54 5.19
C ARG A 251 -9.93 -34.78 5.27
N LYS A 252 -10.70 -35.06 6.32
CA LYS A 252 -11.93 -34.39 6.70
C LYS A 252 -11.77 -33.98 8.15
N TYR A 253 -11.52 -32.69 8.38
CA TYR A 253 -11.35 -32.11 9.70
C TYR A 253 -11.98 -30.72 9.73
N GLY A 254 -12.40 -30.28 10.91
CA GLY A 254 -13.04 -28.99 11.13
C GLY A 254 -12.14 -28.03 11.89
N THR A 255 -12.73 -26.99 12.47
CA THR A 255 -12.04 -25.99 13.32
C THR A 255 -11.41 -26.58 14.59
N ALA A 256 -11.77 -27.81 14.97
CA ALA A 256 -11.22 -28.50 16.14
C ALA A 256 -9.69 -28.67 16.08
N VAL A 257 -9.11 -28.80 14.89
CA VAL A 257 -7.64 -28.89 14.71
C VAL A 257 -6.93 -27.62 15.14
N ASP A 258 -7.56 -26.46 14.95
CA ASP A 258 -7.00 -25.16 15.33
C ASP A 258 -7.09 -24.95 16.84
N ILE A 259 -8.15 -25.45 17.47
CA ILE A 259 -8.31 -25.45 18.93
C ILE A 259 -7.24 -26.32 19.60
N TRP A 260 -6.94 -27.49 19.02
CA TRP A 260 -5.84 -28.34 19.49
C TRP A 260 -4.49 -27.60 19.46
N ALA A 261 -4.15 -27.00 18.32
CA ALA A 261 -2.91 -26.24 18.16
C ALA A 261 -2.83 -25.06 19.16
N ALA A 262 -3.93 -24.32 19.34
CA ALA A 262 -4.00 -23.23 20.31
C ALA A 262 -3.80 -23.70 21.76
N GLY A 263 -4.35 -24.87 22.11
CA GLY A 263 -4.14 -25.48 23.43
C GLY A 263 -2.67 -25.82 23.69
N LEU A 264 -1.99 -26.43 22.72
CA LEU A 264 -0.55 -26.72 22.83
C LEU A 264 0.28 -25.45 22.99
N ILE A 265 0.02 -24.41 22.19
CA ILE A 265 0.69 -23.11 22.31
C ILE A 265 0.45 -22.51 23.71
N MET A 266 -0.77 -22.58 24.23
CA MET A 266 -1.11 -22.07 25.56
C MET A 266 -0.31 -22.79 26.66
N ILE A 267 -0.20 -24.12 26.57
CA ILE A 267 0.58 -24.92 27.53
C ILE A 267 2.08 -24.59 27.43
N GLU A 268 2.62 -24.47 26.22
CA GLU A 268 4.03 -24.09 26.02
C GLU A 268 4.34 -22.69 26.56
N LEU A 269 3.41 -21.75 26.42
CA LEU A 269 3.55 -20.40 26.99
C LEU A 269 3.54 -20.42 28.52
N LEU A 270 2.72 -21.28 29.13
CA LEU A 270 2.65 -21.46 30.59
C LEU A 270 3.91 -22.15 31.15
N LEU A 271 4.38 -23.20 30.47
CA LEU A 271 5.51 -24.01 30.92
C LEU A 271 6.88 -23.47 30.47
N ARG A 272 6.91 -22.53 29.52
CA ARG A 272 8.13 -21.98 28.89
C ARG A 272 9.04 -23.05 28.27
N VAL A 273 8.49 -24.22 27.97
CA VAL A 273 9.16 -25.37 27.34
C VAL A 273 8.24 -25.93 26.26
N VAL A 274 8.83 -26.36 25.14
CA VAL A 274 8.11 -27.02 24.04
C VAL A 274 7.65 -28.39 24.53
N LEU A 275 6.34 -28.61 24.58
CA LEU A 275 5.74 -29.78 25.25
C LEU A 275 5.98 -31.07 24.44
N LEU A 276 5.87 -31.00 23.11
CA LEU A 276 5.79 -32.18 22.24
C LEU A 276 6.84 -32.16 21.11
N LEU A 277 8.10 -31.90 21.46
CA LEU A 277 9.23 -32.05 20.55
C LEU A 277 9.33 -33.50 20.06
N SER A 278 9.13 -33.73 18.77
CA SER A 278 9.10 -35.08 18.20
C SER A 278 9.83 -35.16 16.86
N GLY A 279 10.54 -36.27 16.66
CA GLY A 279 11.30 -36.54 15.44
C GLY A 279 10.45 -37.10 14.30
N SER A 280 9.32 -37.72 14.62
CA SER A 280 8.41 -38.36 13.67
C SER A 280 6.94 -38.15 14.04
N ASP A 281 6.03 -38.37 13.09
CA ASP A 281 4.59 -38.27 13.35
C ASP A 281 4.13 -39.34 14.37
N LEU A 282 4.75 -40.53 14.37
CA LEU A 282 4.48 -41.60 15.33
C LEU A 282 4.95 -41.24 16.74
N ASP A 283 6.16 -40.69 16.86
CA ASP A 283 6.71 -40.19 18.12
C ASP A 283 5.86 -39.05 18.71
N HIS A 284 5.34 -38.16 17.86
CA HIS A 284 4.41 -37.12 18.30
C HIS A 284 3.10 -37.72 18.83
N LEU A 285 2.56 -38.73 18.15
CA LEU A 285 1.32 -39.39 18.57
C LEU A 285 1.48 -40.13 19.91
N LEU A 286 2.61 -40.81 20.12
CA LEU A 286 2.92 -41.48 21.38
C LEU A 286 3.00 -40.49 22.55
N LYS A 287 3.67 -39.33 22.35
CA LYS A 287 3.74 -38.29 23.39
C LYS A 287 2.38 -37.67 23.70
N ILE A 288 1.51 -37.56 22.71
CA ILE A 288 0.13 -37.12 22.95
C ILE A 288 -0.59 -38.12 23.86
N PHE A 289 -0.46 -39.43 23.59
CA PHE A 289 -1.04 -40.47 24.43
C PHE A 289 -0.46 -40.52 25.84
N GLU A 290 0.83 -40.25 26.02
CA GLU A 290 1.46 -40.13 27.34
C GLU A 290 0.88 -38.97 28.17
N VAL A 291 0.56 -37.84 27.52
CA VAL A 291 0.06 -36.63 28.19
C VAL A 291 -1.45 -36.66 28.41
N VAL A 292 -2.21 -37.18 27.45
CA VAL A 292 -3.69 -37.15 27.46
C VAL A 292 -4.28 -38.44 28.05
N GLY A 293 -3.52 -39.53 28.09
CA GLY A 293 -3.96 -40.86 28.55
C GLY A 293 -4.50 -41.74 27.42
N THR A 294 -4.52 -43.04 27.68
CA THR A 294 -5.12 -44.08 26.82
C THR A 294 -6.08 -44.91 27.65
N ASP A 295 -7.32 -44.43 27.78
CA ASP A 295 -8.42 -45.20 28.38
C ASP A 295 -9.10 -46.10 27.33
#